data_AF-A0A0G1TMU5-F1
#
_entry.id   AF-A0A0G1TMU5-F1
#
_cell.length_a   1.000
_cell.length_b   1.000
_cell.length_c   1.000
_cell.angle_alpha   90.00
_cell.angle_beta   90.00
_cell.angle_gamma   90.00
#
_symmetry.space_group_name_H-M   'P 1'
#
loop_
_entity.id
_entity.type
_entity.pdbx_description
1 polymer ?
#
loop_
_entity_poly.entity_id
_entity_poly.type
_entity_poly.pdbx_seq_one_letter_code
_entity_poly.pdbx_strand_id
1 'polypeptide(L)'
;MKRGFTLIEMIVVMAIGAVVITATTVNLLGGQRRVAKLSGVVMGAGAGVIDLAAVDLDNNLTVSSSYPDNTITLTPISGETEAGTVTLTDDTDGTVKTLYINVYGVVTQVD
;
A
#
# COMPACT_ATOMS: atom_id res chain seq x y z
N MET A 1 -59.75 21.30 7.79
CA MET A 1 -59.36 22.04 9.01
C MET A 1 -57.88 21.76 9.25
N LYS A 2 -57.03 22.79 9.11
CA LYS A 2 -55.57 22.67 9.27
C LYS A 2 -55.28 22.53 10.77
N ARG A 3 -54.99 21.32 11.24
CA ARG A 3 -54.51 21.11 12.62
C ARG A 3 -53.06 21.59 12.65
N GLY A 4 -52.82 22.73 13.29
CA GLY A 4 -51.46 23.24 13.52
C GLY A 4 -50.74 22.36 14.55
N PHE A 5 -49.44 22.21 14.37
CA PHE A 5 -48.57 21.54 15.34
C PHE A 5 -48.49 22.35 16.64
N THR A 6 -48.58 21.67 17.77
CA THR A 6 -48.35 22.26 19.09
C THR A 6 -46.85 22.49 19.32
N LEU A 7 -46.52 23.41 20.23
CA LEU A 7 -45.13 23.80 20.52
C LEU A 7 -44.29 22.61 21.02
N ILE A 8 -44.90 21.70 21.78
CA ILE A 8 -44.24 20.50 22.28
C ILE A 8 -43.90 19.52 21.14
N GLU A 9 -44.81 19.33 20.18
CA GLU A 9 -44.56 18.46 19.03
C GLU A 9 -43.43 19.02 18.16
N MET A 10 -43.31 20.34 18.03
CA MET A 10 -42.23 20.98 17.28
C MET A 10 -40.85 20.71 17.91
N ILE A 11 -40.76 20.80 19.25
CA ILE A 11 -39.53 20.50 19.99
C ILE A 11 -39.14 19.02 19.82
N VAL A 12 -40.12 18.11 19.91
CA VAL A 12 -39.90 16.68 19.76
C VAL A 12 -39.42 16.33 18.34
N VAL A 13 -40.03 16.92 17.31
CA VAL A 13 -39.63 16.68 15.91
C VAL A 13 -38.21 17.18 15.64
N MET A 14 -37.83 18.36 16.15
CA MET A 14 -36.45 18.85 16.00
C MET A 14 -35.43 17.98 16.74
N ALA A 15 -35.76 17.50 17.95
CA ALA A 15 -34.89 16.63 18.72
C ALA A 15 -34.64 15.29 18.00
N ILE A 16 -35.70 14.65 17.49
CA ILE A 16 -35.59 13.40 16.72
C ILE A 16 -34.82 13.64 15.42
N GLY A 17 -35.11 14.73 14.71
CA GLY A 17 -34.43 15.10 13.47
C GLY A 17 -32.92 15.27 13.66
N ALA A 18 -32.49 15.96 14.72
CA ALA A 18 -31.07 16.16 15.02
C ALA A 18 -30.33 14.84 15.28
N VAL A 19 -30.96 13.89 15.99
CA VAL A 19 -30.37 12.57 16.26
C VAL A 19 -30.22 11.76 14.98
N VAL A 20 -31.24 11.74 14.12
CA VAL A 20 -31.22 11.00 12.85
C VAL A 20 -30.17 11.58 11.91
N ILE A 21 -30.10 12.91 11.77
CA ILE A 21 -29.09 13.57 10.92
C ILE A 21 -27.68 13.20 11.39
N THR A 22 -27.41 13.29 12.69
CA THR A 22 -26.10 12.96 13.26
C THR A 22 -25.73 11.48 13.08
N ALA A 23 -26.67 10.57 13.26
CA ALA A 23 -26.42 9.14 13.04
C ALA A 23 -26.16 8.82 11.55
N THR A 24 -26.88 9.46 10.64
CA THR A 24 -26.68 9.28 9.19
C THR A 24 -25.35 9.86 8.72
N THR A 25 -24.92 11.03 9.19
CA THR A 25 -23.61 11.60 8.84
C THR A 25 -22.46 10.74 9.36
N VAL A 26 -22.53 10.18 10.58
CA VAL A 26 -21.50 9.25 11.07
C VAL A 26 -21.46 7.95 10.26
N ASN A 27 -22.61 7.40 9.85
CA ASN A 27 -22.63 6.20 9.01
C ASN A 27 -22.15 6.45 7.57
N LEU A 28 -22.39 7.66 7.04
CA LEU A 28 -21.97 8.05 5.68
C LEU A 28 -20.51 8.51 5.62
N LEU A 29 -20.00 9.22 6.64
CA LEU A 29 -18.61 9.70 6.70
C LEU A 29 -17.67 8.70 7.38
N GLY A 30 -18.14 7.88 8.31
CA GLY A 30 -17.37 6.84 9.01
C GLY A 30 -17.35 5.47 8.31
N GLY A 31 -18.18 5.29 7.28
CA GLY A 31 -18.37 4.02 6.57
C GLY A 31 -17.35 3.72 5.46
N GLN A 32 -16.52 4.67 5.04
CA GLN A 32 -15.42 4.39 4.13
C GLN A 32 -14.14 3.97 4.86
N ARG A 33 -14.26 3.03 5.81
CA ARG A 33 -13.12 2.16 6.06
C ARG A 33 -13.02 1.25 4.85
N ARG A 34 -12.13 1.59 3.91
CA ARG A 34 -11.65 0.65 2.90
C ARG A 34 -11.01 -0.51 3.66
N VAL A 35 -11.79 -1.51 4.01
CA VAL A 35 -11.25 -2.82 4.30
C VAL A 35 -10.78 -3.31 2.94
N ALA A 36 -9.48 -3.17 2.69
CA ALA A 36 -8.82 -3.94 1.65
C ALA A 36 -8.98 -5.41 2.06
N LYS A 37 -10.11 -5.99 1.65
CA LYS A 37 -10.31 -7.43 1.76
C LYS A 37 -9.37 -8.01 0.72
N LEU A 38 -8.17 -8.38 1.16
CA LEU A 38 -7.27 -9.21 0.37
C LEU A 38 -7.96 -10.57 0.24
N SER A 39 -8.85 -10.69 -0.75
CA SER A 39 -9.38 -11.97 -1.19
C SER A 39 -8.28 -12.62 -2.00
N GLY A 40 -7.28 -13.16 -1.30
CA GLY A 40 -6.29 -14.03 -1.91
C GLY A 40 -6.96 -15.31 -2.39
N VAL A 41 -7.54 -15.27 -3.59
CA VAL A 41 -7.79 -16.49 -4.36
C VAL A 41 -6.43 -16.91 -4.90
N VAL A 42 -5.75 -17.77 -4.15
CA VAL A 42 -4.57 -18.49 -4.63
C VAL A 42 -5.08 -19.54 -5.61
N MET A 43 -5.12 -19.18 -6.89
CA MET A 43 -5.27 -20.10 -8.01
C MET A 43 -4.12 -19.83 -8.96
N GLY A 44 -2.93 -20.32 -8.61
CA GLY A 44 -1.76 -20.22 -9.47
C GLY A 44 -0.49 -20.65 -8.75
N ALA A 45 0.22 -21.62 -9.33
CA ALA A 45 1.57 -21.98 -8.94
C ALA A 45 2.54 -20.86 -9.37
N GLY A 46 2.48 -19.74 -8.65
CA GLY A 46 3.50 -18.71 -8.62
C GLY A 46 3.68 -18.40 -7.15
N ALA A 47 4.90 -18.58 -6.64
CA ALA A 47 5.23 -18.35 -5.24
C ALA A 47 4.62 -17.02 -4.79
N GLY A 48 3.63 -17.09 -3.91
CA GLY A 48 3.08 -15.91 -3.27
C GLY A 48 4.23 -15.20 -2.59
N VAL A 49 4.58 -14.02 -3.11
CA VAL A 49 5.49 -13.12 -2.43
C VAL A 49 4.77 -12.72 -1.14
N ILE A 50 5.08 -13.44 -0.06
CA ILE A 50 4.87 -12.92 1.29
C ILE A 50 5.90 -11.80 1.38
N ASP A 51 5.49 -10.60 1.01
CA ASP A 51 6.33 -9.42 1.13
C ASP A 51 6.60 -9.22 2.63
N LEU A 52 7.76 -9.71 3.09
CA LEU A 52 8.15 -9.64 4.49
C LEU A 52 8.42 -8.18 4.91
N ALA A 53 8.65 -7.29 3.94
CA ALA A 53 8.77 -5.85 4.14
C ALA A 53 8.68 -5.09 2.81
N ALA A 54 7.48 -4.62 2.45
CA ALA A 54 7.35 -3.58 1.45
C ALA A 54 8.06 -2.32 1.98
N VAL A 55 9.19 -1.94 1.37
CA VAL A 55 9.88 -0.70 1.70
C VAL A 55 9.41 0.35 0.71
N ASP A 56 8.69 1.35 1.20
CA ASP A 56 8.35 2.54 0.40
C ASP A 56 9.61 3.38 0.24
N LEU A 57 9.97 3.67 -1.01
CA LEU A 57 11.12 4.50 -1.33
C LEU A 57 10.65 5.93 -1.55
N ASP A 58 11.49 6.91 -1.24
CA ASP A 58 11.18 8.31 -1.53
C ASP A 58 10.86 8.47 -3.03
N ASN A 59 9.90 9.33 -3.36
CA ASN A 59 9.40 9.54 -4.74
C ASN A 59 10.46 10.02 -5.75
N ASN A 60 11.67 10.31 -5.27
CA ASN A 60 12.81 10.80 -6.03
C ASN A 60 13.87 9.71 -6.27
N LEU A 61 13.62 8.47 -5.89
CA LEU A 61 14.55 7.36 -6.09
C LEU A 61 13.98 6.36 -7.08
N THR A 62 14.64 6.21 -8.21
CA THR A 62 14.37 5.14 -9.18
C THR A 62 15.33 3.98 -8.95
N VAL A 63 14.80 2.76 -8.78
CA VAL A 63 15.59 1.52 -8.64
C VAL A 63 15.44 0.66 -9.89
N SER A 64 16.56 0.27 -10.47
CA SER A 64 16.63 -0.67 -11.59
C SER A 64 17.70 -1.71 -11.33
N SER A 65 17.69 -2.80 -12.08
CA SER A 65 18.69 -3.86 -11.94
C SER A 65 18.92 -4.54 -13.28
N SER A 66 20.04 -5.25 -13.36
CA SER A 66 20.40 -6.05 -14.54
C SER A 66 19.63 -7.37 -14.62
N TYR A 67 18.82 -7.70 -13.60
CA TYR A 67 18.09 -8.96 -13.52
C TYR A 67 16.78 -8.89 -14.32
N PRO A 68 16.31 -10.03 -14.85
CA PRO A 68 15.01 -10.10 -15.51
C PRO A 68 13.90 -9.56 -14.62
N ASP A 69 13.01 -8.76 -15.19
CA ASP A 69 11.85 -8.17 -14.52
C ASP A 69 12.20 -7.41 -13.22
N ASN A 70 13.42 -6.89 -13.12
CA ASN A 70 13.95 -6.22 -11.93
C ASN A 70 13.86 -7.07 -10.65
N THR A 71 13.92 -8.39 -10.80
CA THR A 71 13.69 -9.35 -9.71
C THR A 71 14.92 -10.23 -9.49
N ILE A 72 15.43 -10.24 -8.27
CA ILE A 72 16.53 -11.12 -7.87
C ILE A 72 15.92 -12.36 -7.20
N THR A 73 16.22 -13.53 -7.75
CA THR A 73 15.79 -14.81 -7.15
C THR A 73 17.00 -15.49 -6.52
N LEU A 74 16.98 -15.58 -5.19
CA LEU A 74 18.00 -16.30 -4.44
C LEU A 74 17.61 -17.78 -4.34
N THR A 75 18.57 -18.67 -4.58
CA THR A 75 18.37 -20.10 -4.38
C THR A 75 18.13 -20.40 -2.90
N PRO A 76 17.14 -21.26 -2.57
CA PRO A 76 16.91 -21.65 -1.19
C PRO A 76 18.17 -22.26 -0.57
N ILE A 77 18.40 -21.97 0.71
CA ILE A 77 19.52 -22.50 1.52
C ILE A 77 20.89 -21.92 1.17
N SER A 78 21.33 -21.90 -0.10
CA SER A 78 22.65 -21.40 -0.48
C SER A 78 22.71 -19.89 -0.74
N GLY A 79 21.58 -19.28 -1.13
CA GLY A 79 21.51 -17.84 -1.43
C GLY A 79 22.19 -17.42 -2.72
N GLU A 80 22.62 -18.38 -3.55
CA GLU A 80 23.22 -18.12 -4.86
C GLU A 80 22.20 -17.51 -5.83
N THR A 81 22.71 -16.72 -6.77
CA THR A 81 21.97 -16.03 -7.84
C THR A 81 22.88 -15.89 -9.05
N GLU A 82 22.35 -15.38 -10.17
CA GLU A 82 23.20 -14.87 -11.24
C GLU A 82 23.97 -13.63 -10.75
N ALA A 83 25.18 -13.40 -11.25
CA ALA A 83 25.90 -12.16 -10.95
C ALA A 83 25.26 -11.00 -11.71
N GLY A 84 25.14 -9.85 -11.05
CA GLY A 84 24.45 -8.69 -11.63
C GLY A 84 24.60 -7.44 -10.79
N THR A 85 23.86 -6.41 -11.19
CA THR A 85 23.90 -5.10 -10.54
C THR A 85 22.51 -4.59 -10.19
N VAL A 86 22.42 -3.77 -9.15
CA VAL A 86 21.26 -2.95 -8.83
C VAL A 86 21.70 -1.49 -8.86
N THR A 87 21.00 -0.67 -9.62
CA THR A 87 21.30 0.74 -9.81
C THR A 87 20.18 1.57 -9.17
N LEU A 88 20.58 2.49 -8.30
CA LEU A 88 19.73 3.52 -7.74
C LEU A 88 20.06 4.85 -8.40
N THR A 89 19.04 5.56 -8.86
CA THR A 89 19.16 6.91 -9.41
C THR A 89 18.37 7.85 -8.52
N ASP A 90 19.02 8.90 -8.02
CA ASP A 90 18.32 10.05 -7.44
C ASP A 90 17.86 10.96 -8.59
N ASP A 91 16.55 11.04 -8.79
CA ASP A 91 15.94 11.82 -9.86
C ASP A 91 15.95 13.33 -9.57
N THR A 92 16.35 13.75 -8.37
CA THR A 92 16.50 15.16 -7.99
C THR A 92 17.76 15.77 -8.58
N ASP A 93 18.89 15.05 -8.48
CA ASP A 93 20.20 15.55 -8.87
C ASP A 93 20.92 14.67 -9.92
N GLY A 94 20.33 13.53 -10.28
CA GLY A 94 20.87 12.58 -11.25
C GLY A 94 22.00 11.71 -10.70
N THR A 95 22.27 11.73 -9.39
CA THR A 95 23.30 10.91 -8.79
C THR A 95 22.95 9.43 -8.92
N VAL A 96 23.89 8.64 -9.42
CA VAL A 96 23.70 7.20 -9.63
C VAL A 96 24.59 6.43 -8.68
N LYS A 97 24.01 5.42 -8.02
CA LYS A 97 24.74 4.42 -7.25
C LYS A 97 24.51 3.02 -7.78
N THR A 98 25.55 2.21 -7.82
CA THR A 98 25.48 0.83 -8.33
C THR A 98 26.02 -0.16 -7.31
N LEU A 99 25.17 -1.10 -6.93
CA LEU A 99 25.52 -2.25 -6.11
C LEU A 99 25.87 -3.41 -7.04
N TYR A 100 27.01 -4.05 -6.80
CA TYR A 100 27.43 -5.24 -7.54
C TYR A 100 27.22 -6.48 -6.68
N ILE A 101 26.52 -7.46 -7.23
CA ILE A 101 26.16 -8.71 -6.56
C ILE A 101 26.84 -9.86 -7.30
N ASN A 102 27.57 -10.70 -6.57
CA ASN A 102 28.23 -11.87 -7.14
C ASN A 102 27.30 -13.09 -7.18
N VAL A 103 27.78 -14.18 -7.77
CA VAL A 103 27.02 -15.44 -7.90
C VAL A 103 26.61 -16.07 -6.57
N TYR A 104 27.25 -15.68 -5.47
CA TYR A 104 26.94 -16.16 -4.13
C TYR A 104 25.88 -15.32 -3.42
N GLY A 105 25.23 -14.38 -4.12
CA GLY A 105 24.21 -13.48 -3.56
C GLY A 105 24.78 -12.42 -2.63
N VAL A 106 26.09 -12.15 -2.71
CA VAL A 106 26.77 -11.19 -1.84
C VAL A 106 27.02 -9.89 -2.59
N VAL A 107 26.72 -8.76 -1.94
CA VAL A 107 27.12 -7.44 -2.42
C VAL A 107 28.62 -7.29 -2.25
N THR A 108 29.35 -7.15 -3.35
CA THR A 108 30.82 -7.07 -3.36
C THR A 108 31.35 -5.64 -3.44
N GLN A 109 30.56 -4.72 -3.99
CA GLN A 109 30.97 -3.33 -4.20
C GLN A 109 29.74 -2.42 -4.27
N VAL A 110 29.93 -1.16 -3.87
CA VAL A 110 28.97 -0.07 -4.05
C VAL A 110 29.72 1.13 -4.59
N ASP A 111 29.34 1.58 -5.78
CA ASP A 111 29.82 2.82 -6.41
C ASP A 111 28.76 3.92 -6.23
#